data_AF-A0A946B2R4-F1
#
_entry.id   AF-A0A946B2R4-F1
#
_cell.length_a   1.000
_cell.length_b   1.000
_cell.length_c   1.000
_cell.angle_alpha   90.00
_cell.angle_beta   90.00
_cell.angle_gamma   90.00
#
_symmetry.space_group_name_H-M   'P 1'
#
loop_
_entity.id
_entity.type
_entity.pdbx_description
1 polymer ?
#
loop_
_entity_poly.entity_id
_entity_poly.type
_entity_poly.pdbx_seq_one_letter_code
_entity_poly.pdbx_strand_id
1 'polypeptide(L)'
;MPGVIAGARKSLLIGLCGLAFVQSGIAVATALSVAAIAKALLTQTPLSEWAITIAALAVPFAAACRWAERVQAEKLGQSYVETIRKRFIRRALQTPATALAGRAHGAMMLRFTGDMGALRNWAARGLARLVVGGTTLAAGAAALLWLDPIIGLTFVA
;
A
#
# COMPACT_ATOMS: atom_id res chain seq x y z
N MET A 1 -20.99 12.44 3.87
CA MET A 1 -19.59 12.47 3.37
C MET A 1 -19.48 11.56 2.15
N PRO A 2 -18.70 11.87 1.09
CA PRO A 2 -18.45 10.88 0.04
C PRO A 2 -17.89 9.62 0.68
N GLY A 3 -18.49 8.46 0.42
CA GLY A 3 -17.88 7.20 0.80
C GLY A 3 -16.48 7.12 0.18
N VAL A 4 -15.47 6.86 1.00
CA VAL A 4 -14.11 6.56 0.54
C VAL A 4 -14.12 5.32 -0.39
N ILE A 5 -15.18 4.51 -0.29
CA ILE A 5 -15.41 3.23 -0.95
C ILE A 5 -16.54 3.35 -2.00
N ALA A 6 -16.28 3.97 -3.15
CA ALA A 6 -17.25 3.97 -4.26
C ALA A 6 -16.57 3.70 -5.61
N GLY A 7 -17.10 2.75 -6.37
CA GLY A 7 -16.72 2.46 -7.76
C GLY A 7 -15.26 2.05 -7.96
N ALA A 8 -14.56 2.75 -8.86
CA ALA A 8 -13.17 2.49 -9.28
C ALA A 8 -12.15 2.39 -8.13
N ARG A 9 -12.45 2.95 -6.95
CA ARG A 9 -11.59 2.84 -5.76
C ARG A 9 -11.62 1.46 -5.12
N LYS A 10 -12.74 0.75 -5.22
CA LYS A 10 -12.87 -0.63 -4.71
C LYS A 10 -12.01 -1.60 -5.51
N SER A 11 -11.92 -1.45 -6.83
CA SER A 11 -11.04 -2.30 -7.65
C SER A 11 -9.56 -2.01 -7.39
N LEU A 12 -9.18 -0.74 -7.13
CA LEU A 12 -7.82 -0.38 -6.72
C LEU A 12 -7.45 -0.98 -5.36
N LEU A 13 -8.38 -0.96 -4.40
CA LEU A 13 -8.16 -1.61 -3.09
C LEU A 13 -8.04 -3.13 -3.22
N ILE A 14 -8.89 -3.78 -4.03
CA ILE A 14 -8.78 -5.22 -4.31
C ILE A 14 -7.45 -5.54 -5.00
N GLY A 15 -7.03 -4.70 -5.95
CA GLY A 15 -5.73 -4.83 -6.63
C GLY A 15 -4.55 -4.71 -5.67
N LEU A 16 -4.60 -3.77 -4.72
CA LEU A 16 -3.59 -3.63 -3.66
C LEU A 16 -3.55 -4.86 -2.75
N CYS A 17 -4.69 -5.41 -2.34
CA CYS A 17 -4.73 -6.64 -1.55
C CYS A 17 -4.12 -7.81 -2.32
N GLY A 18 -4.46 -7.97 -3.61
CA GLY A 18 -3.88 -9.01 -4.46
C GLY A 18 -2.36 -8.88 -4.58
N LEU A 19 -1.85 -7.66 -4.76
CA LEU A 19 -0.41 -7.38 -4.76
C LEU A 19 0.27 -7.73 -3.43
N ALA A 20 -0.37 -7.45 -2.30
CA ALA A 20 0.15 -7.81 -0.98
C ALA A 20 0.24 -9.34 -0.81
N PHE A 21 -0.76 -10.10 -1.27
CA PHE A 21 -0.70 -11.56 -1.28
C PHE A 21 0.46 -12.08 -2.14
N VAL A 22 0.65 -11.52 -3.34
CA VAL A 22 1.78 -11.87 -4.21
C VAL A 22 3.11 -11.56 -3.52
N GLN A 23 3.26 -10.38 -2.90
CA GLN A 23 4.46 -10.01 -2.15
C GLN A 23 4.75 -10.98 -0.99
N SER A 24 3.72 -11.42 -0.27
CA SER A 24 3.88 -12.42 0.78
C SER A 24 4.35 -13.77 0.23
N GLY A 25 3.76 -14.24 -0.87
CA GLY A 25 4.20 -15.46 -1.54
C GLY A 25 5.66 -15.41 -1.98
N ILE A 26 6.11 -14.27 -2.51
CA ILE A 26 7.52 -14.04 -2.86
C ILE A 26 8.42 -14.13 -1.63
N ALA A 27 8.00 -13.52 -0.52
CA ALA A 27 8.77 -13.54 0.73
C ALA A 27 8.96 -14.97 1.25
N VAL A 28 7.90 -15.77 1.26
CA VAL A 28 7.94 -17.19 1.67
C VAL A 28 8.84 -18.00 0.72
N ALA A 29 8.68 -17.84 -0.60
CA ALA A 29 9.52 -18.53 -1.59
C ALA A 29 11.00 -18.17 -1.44
N THR A 30 11.29 -16.91 -1.09
CA THR A 30 12.66 -16.44 -0.80
C THR A 30 13.21 -17.12 0.44
N ALA A 31 12.42 -17.16 1.53
CA ALA A 31 12.83 -17.80 2.78
C ALA A 31 13.14 -19.29 2.59
N LEU A 32 12.29 -20.01 1.85
CA LEU A 32 12.51 -21.44 1.53
C LEU A 32 13.75 -21.65 0.67
N SER A 33 14.00 -20.77 -0.31
CA SER A 33 15.20 -20.81 -1.14
C SER A 33 16.47 -20.59 -0.32
N VAL A 34 16.46 -19.61 0.58
CA VAL A 34 17.58 -19.35 1.49
C VAL A 34 17.83 -20.56 2.40
N ALA A 35 16.77 -21.17 2.96
CA ALA A 35 16.89 -22.37 3.79
C ALA A 35 17.48 -23.56 2.99
N ALA A 36 17.05 -23.76 1.74
CA ALA A 36 17.56 -24.82 0.87
C ALA A 36 19.03 -24.60 0.51
N ILE A 37 19.43 -23.37 0.20
CA ILE A 37 20.82 -23.00 -0.09
C ILE A 37 21.69 -23.20 1.17
N ALA A 38 21.24 -22.71 2.33
CA ALA A 38 21.95 -22.86 3.59
C ALA A 38 22.15 -24.35 3.95
N LYS A 39 21.09 -25.15 3.82
CA LYS A 39 21.18 -26.61 4.01
C LYS A 39 22.21 -27.21 3.08
N ALA A 40 22.16 -26.89 1.78
CA ALA A 40 23.10 -27.43 0.81
C ALA A 40 24.56 -27.10 1.13
N LEU A 41 24.82 -25.87 1.59
CA LEU A 41 26.15 -25.43 2.02
C LEU A 41 26.63 -26.16 3.29
N LEU A 42 25.74 -26.38 4.27
CA LEU A 42 26.07 -27.04 5.53
C LEU A 42 26.31 -28.55 5.36
N THR A 43 25.53 -29.23 4.51
CA THR A 43 25.68 -30.67 4.25
C THR A 43 26.61 -30.99 3.07
N GLN A 44 27.25 -29.98 2.48
CA GLN A 44 28.11 -30.11 1.28
C GLN A 44 27.45 -30.88 0.12
N THR A 45 26.13 -30.73 -0.02
CA THR A 45 25.37 -31.31 -1.15
C THR A 45 25.33 -30.31 -2.30
N PRO A 46 25.16 -30.76 -3.56
CA PRO A 46 25.05 -29.86 -4.69
C PRO A 46 23.91 -28.84 -4.48
N LEU A 47 24.17 -27.58 -4.86
CA LEU A 47 23.19 -26.52 -4.76
C LEU A 47 21.99 -26.82 -5.65
N SER A 48 20.79 -26.59 -5.13
CA SER A 48 19.57 -26.83 -5.88
C SER A 48 19.30 -25.69 -6.85
N GLU A 49 19.24 -26.01 -8.15
CA GLU A 49 19.03 -25.04 -9.23
C GLU A 49 17.73 -24.21 -9.05
N TRP A 50 16.66 -24.85 -8.56
CA TRP A 50 15.39 -24.17 -8.28
C TRP A 50 15.53 -23.12 -7.18
N ALA A 51 16.34 -23.37 -6.16
CA ALA A 51 16.52 -22.44 -5.04
C ALA A 51 17.31 -21.20 -5.48
N ILE A 52 18.34 -21.40 -6.32
CA ILE A 52 19.12 -20.29 -6.89
C ILE A 52 18.27 -19.44 -7.82
N THR A 53 17.49 -20.06 -8.70
CA THR A 53 16.63 -19.34 -9.66
C THR A 53 15.55 -18.54 -8.95
N ILE A 54 14.87 -19.10 -7.94
CA ILE A 54 13.89 -18.36 -7.14
C ILE A 54 14.56 -17.21 -6.39
N ALA A 55 15.72 -17.44 -5.74
CA ALA A 55 16.44 -16.37 -5.03
C ALA A 55 16.86 -15.22 -5.96
N ALA A 56 17.34 -15.54 -7.16
CA ALA A 56 17.75 -14.54 -8.16
C ALA A 56 16.57 -13.72 -8.69
N LEU A 57 15.40 -14.36 -8.91
CA LEU A 57 14.21 -13.69 -9.46
C LEU A 57 13.36 -12.98 -8.40
N ALA A 58 13.48 -13.37 -7.13
CA ALA A 58 12.67 -12.80 -6.05
C ALA A 58 12.87 -11.28 -5.89
N VAL A 59 14.11 -10.81 -5.96
CA VAL A 59 14.45 -9.39 -5.79
C VAL A 59 13.83 -8.49 -6.89
N PRO A 60 14.06 -8.73 -8.19
CA PRO A 60 13.46 -7.89 -9.23
C PRO A 60 11.93 -8.00 -9.24
N PHE A 61 11.38 -9.19 -8.96
CA PHE A 61 9.93 -9.37 -8.95
C PHE A 61 9.27 -8.65 -7.77
N ALA A 62 9.86 -8.72 -6.56
CA ALA A 62 9.41 -7.95 -5.40
C ALA A 62 9.51 -6.43 -5.65
N ALA A 63 10.57 -5.97 -6.32
CA ALA A 63 10.73 -4.56 -6.70
C ALA A 63 9.62 -4.11 -7.67
N ALA A 64 9.29 -4.93 -8.67
CA ALA A 64 8.21 -4.67 -9.61
C ALA A 64 6.84 -4.59 -8.92
N CYS A 65 6.54 -5.51 -8.01
CA CYS A 65 5.32 -5.47 -7.20
C CYS A 65 5.23 -4.19 -6.36
N ARG A 66 6.31 -3.82 -5.67
CA ARG A 66 6.36 -2.56 -4.88
C ARG A 66 6.18 -1.32 -5.76
N TRP A 67 6.68 -1.34 -6.99
CA TRP A 67 6.47 -0.24 -7.92
C TRP A 67 5.00 -0.15 -8.36
N ALA A 68 4.39 -1.27 -8.74
CA ALA A 68 2.98 -1.32 -9.14
C ALA A 68 2.04 -0.86 -8.00
N GLU A 69 2.35 -1.25 -6.77
CA GLU A 69 1.65 -0.81 -5.56
C GLU A 69 1.70 0.71 -5.39
N ARG A 70 2.89 1.34 -5.53
CA ARG A 70 3.03 2.80 -5.45
C ARG A 70 2.19 3.51 -6.51
N VAL A 71 2.20 3.02 -7.74
CA VAL A 71 1.41 3.61 -8.83
C VAL A 71 -0.09 3.52 -8.52
N GLN A 72 -0.57 2.40 -7.99
CA GLN A 72 -1.99 2.24 -7.62
C GLN A 72 -2.37 3.13 -6.42
N ALA A 73 -1.50 3.23 -5.42
CA ALA A 73 -1.68 4.11 -4.27
C ALA A 73 -1.78 5.59 -4.68
N GLU A 74 -0.94 6.03 -5.61
CA GLU A 74 -0.98 7.39 -6.14
C GLU A 74 -2.27 7.67 -6.92
N LYS A 75 -2.70 6.74 -7.79
CA LYS A 75 -3.97 6.84 -8.51
C LYS A 75 -5.16 6.96 -7.56
N LEU A 76 -5.16 6.18 -6.48
CA LEU A 76 -6.20 6.25 -5.44
C LEU A 76 -6.23 7.64 -4.77
N GLY A 77 -5.06 8.15 -4.38
CA GLY A 77 -4.91 9.47 -3.78
C GLY A 77 -5.35 10.61 -4.69
N GLN A 78 -4.99 10.55 -5.97
CA GLN A 78 -5.38 11.55 -6.96
C GLN A 78 -6.90 11.57 -7.19
N SER A 79 -7.52 10.40 -7.39
CA SER A 79 -8.98 10.27 -7.54
C SER A 79 -9.73 10.86 -6.34
N TYR A 80 -9.20 10.65 -5.13
CA TYR A 80 -9.78 11.19 -3.91
C TYR A 80 -9.78 12.73 -3.89
N VAL A 81 -8.63 13.35 -4.16
CA VAL A 81 -8.49 14.81 -4.19
C VAL A 81 -9.34 15.45 -5.27
N GLU A 82 -9.36 14.86 -6.47
CA GLU A 82 -10.18 15.36 -7.58
C GLU A 82 -11.66 15.47 -7.16
N THR A 83 -12.16 14.45 -6.45
CA THR A 83 -13.54 14.42 -5.95
C THR A 83 -13.80 15.51 -4.91
N ILE A 84 -12.85 15.76 -4.00
CA ILE A 84 -13.02 16.82 -2.99
C ILE A 84 -12.96 18.19 -3.67
N ARG A 85 -12.01 18.43 -4.59
CA ARG A 85 -11.88 19.69 -5.33
C ARG A 85 -13.17 20.03 -6.08
N LYS A 86 -13.75 19.05 -6.80
CA LYS A 86 -15.04 19.24 -7.51
C LYS A 86 -16.19 19.62 -6.57
N ARG A 87 -16.27 19.01 -5.38
CA ARG A 87 -17.31 19.35 -4.38
C ARG A 87 -17.11 20.73 -3.76
N PHE A 88 -15.87 21.09 -3.49
CA PHE A 88 -15.54 22.40 -2.92
C PHE A 88 -15.93 23.51 -3.89
N ILE A 89 -15.51 23.41 -5.16
CA ILE A 89 -15.86 24.37 -6.21
C ILE A 89 -17.38 24.46 -6.36
N ARG A 90 -18.08 23.31 -6.41
CA ARG A 90 -19.55 23.31 -6.52
C ARG A 90 -20.23 24.03 -5.36
N ARG A 91 -19.77 23.82 -4.11
CA ARG A 91 -20.34 24.52 -2.95
C ARG A 91 -19.98 26.00 -2.92
N ALA A 92 -18.76 26.37 -3.31
CA ALA A 92 -18.35 27.76 -3.43
C ALA A 92 -19.24 28.52 -4.44
N LEU A 93 -19.55 27.89 -5.59
CA LEU A 93 -20.42 28.47 -6.61
C LEU A 93 -21.90 28.57 -6.19
N GLN A 94 -22.35 27.77 -5.22
CA GLN A 94 -23.72 27.79 -4.71
C GLN A 94 -23.92 28.76 -3.52
N THR A 95 -22.86 29.42 -3.05
CA THR A 95 -22.95 30.34 -1.91
C THR A 95 -23.19 31.77 -2.41
N PRO A 96 -24.23 32.48 -1.92
CA PRO A 96 -24.58 33.82 -2.41
C PRO A 96 -23.48 34.87 -2.11
N ALA A 97 -23.22 35.74 -3.09
CA ALA A 97 -22.13 36.72 -3.09
C ALA A 97 -22.18 37.73 -1.92
N THR A 98 -23.36 37.99 -1.37
CA THR A 98 -23.58 38.89 -0.23
C THR A 98 -23.04 38.34 1.11
N ALA A 99 -22.85 37.02 1.23
CA ALA A 99 -22.20 36.40 2.40
C ALA A 99 -20.66 36.33 2.27
N LEU A 100 -20.11 36.63 1.08
CA LEU A 100 -18.68 36.50 0.73
C LEU A 100 -17.89 37.82 0.83
N ALA A 101 -18.56 38.97 0.86
CA ALA A 101 -17.92 40.28 0.73
C ALA A 101 -17.04 40.73 1.93
N GLY A 102 -17.02 39.99 3.05
CA GLY A 102 -16.32 40.39 4.29
C GLY A 102 -15.22 39.44 4.78
N ARG A 103 -14.84 38.40 4.03
CA ARG A 103 -13.89 37.36 4.50
C ARG A 103 -12.62 37.32 3.65
N ALA A 104 -11.45 37.20 4.30
CA ALA A 104 -10.14 37.11 3.68
C ALA A 104 -9.99 35.86 2.78
N HIS A 105 -10.48 35.99 1.54
CA HIS A 105 -10.61 34.91 0.55
C HIS A 105 -9.26 34.31 0.16
N GLY A 106 -8.24 35.13 -0.07
CA GLY A 106 -6.92 34.66 -0.51
C GLY A 106 -6.25 33.76 0.52
N ALA A 107 -6.22 34.18 1.79
CA ALA A 107 -5.58 33.41 2.87
C ALA A 107 -6.32 32.10 3.16
N MET A 108 -7.66 32.11 3.14
CA MET A 108 -8.48 30.92 3.39
C MET A 108 -8.34 29.90 2.27
N MET A 109 -8.29 30.35 1.01
CA MET A 109 -8.12 29.51 -0.18
C MET A 109 -6.69 28.93 -0.28
N LEU A 110 -5.67 29.68 0.15
CA LEU A 110 -4.29 29.20 0.27
C LEU A 110 -4.17 28.10 1.34
N ARG A 111 -4.78 28.32 2.50
CA ARG A 111 -4.79 27.36 3.62
C ARG A 111 -5.56 26.09 3.27
N PHE A 112 -6.70 26.22 2.58
CA PHE A 112 -7.46 25.08 2.08
C PHE A 112 -6.67 24.24 1.06
N THR A 113 -5.90 24.89 0.19
CA THR A 113 -5.06 24.20 -0.81
C THR A 113 -3.87 23.49 -0.15
N GLY A 114 -3.28 24.09 0.88
CA GLY A 114 -2.24 23.47 1.70
C GLY A 114 -2.74 22.24 2.45
N ASP A 115 -3.88 22.37 3.15
CA ASP A 115 -4.50 21.27 3.91
C ASP A 115 -4.96 20.13 2.99
N MET A 116 -5.45 20.44 1.78
CA MET A 116 -5.76 19.44 0.75
C MET A 116 -4.54 18.67 0.26
N GLY A 117 -3.37 19.31 0.18
CA GLY A 117 -2.12 18.64 -0.16
C GLY A 117 -1.68 17.64 0.91
N ALA A 118 -1.83 18.02 2.18
CA ALA A 118 -1.59 17.12 3.32
C ALA A 118 -2.60 15.95 3.32
N LEU A 119 -3.89 16.24 3.10
CA LEU A 119 -4.93 15.22 3.01
C LEU A 119 -4.71 14.25 1.83
N ARG A 120 -4.22 14.76 0.68
CA ARG A 120 -3.82 13.96 -0.48
C ARG A 120 -2.71 12.99 -0.10
N ASN A 121 -1.65 13.51 0.49
CA ASN A 121 -0.48 12.70 0.83
C ASN A 121 -0.83 11.66 1.88
N TRP A 122 -1.65 12.01 2.87
CA TRP A 122 -2.12 11.06 3.88
C TRP A 122 -3.04 9.99 3.27
N ALA A 123 -4.00 10.35 2.43
CA ALA A 123 -4.88 9.38 1.77
C ALA A 123 -4.13 8.48 0.76
N ALA A 124 -3.17 9.05 0.01
CA ALA A 124 -2.39 8.31 -0.99
C ALA A 124 -1.35 7.38 -0.33
N ARG A 125 -0.56 7.90 0.61
CA ARG A 125 0.57 7.17 1.20
C ARG A 125 0.22 6.50 2.50
N GLY A 126 -0.57 7.15 3.35
CA GLY A 126 -0.95 6.61 4.66
C GLY A 126 -1.88 5.41 4.50
N LEU A 127 -2.96 5.56 3.73
CA LEU A 127 -3.94 4.48 3.54
C LEU A 127 -3.33 3.28 2.81
N ALA A 128 -2.57 3.51 1.74
CA ALA A 128 -1.92 2.43 1.00
C ALA A 128 -0.85 1.71 1.85
N ARG A 129 -0.02 2.45 2.61
CA ARG A 129 0.95 1.84 3.52
C ARG A 129 0.29 1.05 4.64
N LEU A 130 -0.84 1.51 5.18
CA LEU A 130 -1.58 0.77 6.21
C LEU A 130 -2.16 -0.54 5.67
N VAL A 131 -2.76 -0.50 4.47
CA VAL A 131 -3.32 -1.71 3.84
C VAL A 131 -2.21 -2.70 3.50
N VAL A 132 -1.17 -2.26 2.80
CA VAL A 132 -0.10 -3.17 2.37
C VAL A 132 0.74 -3.62 3.55
N GLY A 133 1.16 -2.70 4.42
CA GLY A 133 1.92 -3.02 5.63
C GLY A 133 1.14 -3.96 6.55
N GLY A 134 -0.14 -3.68 6.79
CA GLY A 134 -1.01 -4.55 7.58
C GLY A 134 -1.20 -5.93 6.94
N THR A 135 -1.42 -6.01 5.63
CA THR A 135 -1.58 -7.30 4.93
C THR A 135 -0.27 -8.08 4.90
N THR A 136 0.87 -7.41 4.70
CA THR A 136 2.20 -8.04 4.70
C THR A 136 2.55 -8.57 6.09
N LEU A 137 2.28 -7.79 7.14
CA LEU A 137 2.45 -8.23 8.53
C LEU A 137 1.56 -9.42 8.85
N ALA A 138 0.27 -9.35 8.50
CA ALA A 138 -0.67 -10.45 8.75
C ALA A 138 -0.26 -11.73 8.01
N ALA A 139 0.11 -11.62 6.73
CA ALA A 139 0.52 -12.75 5.92
C ALA A 139 1.87 -13.33 6.36
N GLY A 140 2.83 -12.48 6.75
CA GLY A 140 4.10 -12.90 7.34
C GLY A 140 3.91 -13.61 8.67
N ALA A 141 3.09 -13.06 9.58
CA ALA A 141 2.76 -13.69 10.85
C ALA A 141 2.06 -15.05 10.64
N ALA A 142 1.11 -15.14 9.70
CA ALA A 142 0.46 -16.40 9.35
C ALA A 142 1.45 -17.44 8.81
N ALA A 143 2.39 -17.03 7.95
CA ALA A 143 3.42 -17.94 7.45
C ALA A 143 4.36 -18.43 8.56
N LEU A 144 4.76 -17.56 9.49
CA LEU A 144 5.57 -17.95 10.65
C LEU A 144 4.82 -18.94 11.56
N LEU A 145 3.55 -18.67 11.87
CA LEU A 145 2.70 -19.56 12.66
C LEU A 145 2.54 -20.94 12.01
N TRP A 146 2.57 -21.00 10.68
CA TRP A 146 2.47 -22.26 9.94
C TRP A 146 3.79 -23.04 9.91
N LEU A 147 4.94 -22.35 9.92
CA LEU A 147 6.25 -22.98 9.91
C LEU A 147 6.66 -23.49 11.30
N ASP A 148 6.46 -22.65 12.32
CA ASP A 148 6.82 -22.98 13.70
C ASP A 148 5.90 -22.20 14.68
N PRO A 149 4.89 -22.86 15.30
CA PRO A 149 3.88 -22.19 16.11
C PRO A 149 4.46 -21.40 17.29
N ILE A 150 5.61 -21.82 17.81
CA ILE A 150 6.28 -21.20 18.97
C ILE A 150 6.95 -19.88 18.55
N ILE A 151 7.56 -19.82 17.38
CA ILE A 151 8.21 -18.60 16.84
C ILE A 151 7.14 -17.61 16.35
N GLY A 152 6.02 -18.10 15.81
CA GLY A 152 4.90 -17.24 15.40
C GLY A 152 4.22 -16.54 16.57
N LEU A 153 4.08 -17.20 17.72
CA LEU A 153 3.44 -16.63 18.91
C LEU A 153 4.25 -15.48 19.54
N THR A 154 5.59 -15.56 19.54
CA THR A 154 6.46 -14.47 20.04
C THR A 154 6.54 -13.27 19.10
N PHE A 155 6.25 -13.44 17.81
CA PHE A 155 6.21 -12.34 16.85
C PHE A 155 4.91 -11.52 16.94
N VAL A 156 3.83 -12.12 17.46
CA VAL A 156 2.49 -11.52 17.55
C VAL A 156 2.21 -10.94 18.96
N ALA A 157 2.88 -11.46 20.00
CA ALA A 157 2.78 -10.98 21.38
C ALA A 157 3.65 -9.74 21.64
#